data_AF-A0A818L9F2-F1
#
_entry.id   AF-A0A818L9F2-F1
#
_cell.length_a   1.000
_cell.length_b   1.000
_cell.length_c   1.000
_cell.angle_alpha   90.00
_cell.angle_beta   90.00
_cell.angle_gamma   90.00
#
_symmetry.space_group_name_H-M   'P 1'
#
loop_
_entity.id
_entity.type
_entity.pdbx_description
1 polymer ?
#
loop_
_entity_poly.entity_id
_entity_poly.type
_entity_poly.pdbx_seq_one_letter_code
_entity_poly.pdbx_strand_id
1 'polypeptide(L)'
;MNETQILEDSVACEEAINMNGDIQFDNIDFAYPARPDVLVLRNLTLTARANETTALVGSSGSGGYSTKKQIGILFATSIYENIRFGKENATRIEIEEAARQANAHDFIMQLPNKYDTVVGEHGVQLSGGEKQRVALARALVKQPALLLLDEATSALDNANERIVQEALNQACKAECARRHGYKELDDEDKYTAFAVSGSKLTERIRANAFAHLLRQEIAFFDRLENSSGAICNRLSSDALAIQQMAGARLGIVCESIAMFGIGFVLAVLFSWQLTLIALCYIVSLFVLAFIQIRWQALLNKRSDCILGAASSVRPTFRL
;
A
#
# COMPACT_ATOMS: atom_id res chain seq x y z
N MET A 1 -3.21 21.85 26.60
CA MET A 1 -3.08 21.75 25.13
C MET A 1 -4.00 22.79 24.55
N ASN A 2 -3.49 23.70 23.71
CA ASN A 2 -4.34 24.67 23.02
C ASN A 2 -5.33 23.92 22.13
N GLU A 3 -6.62 24.25 22.22
CA GLU A 3 -7.60 23.80 21.23
C GLU A 3 -7.23 24.40 19.88
N THR A 4 -6.87 23.56 18.91
CA THR A 4 -6.70 24.00 17.53
C THR A 4 -8.08 24.34 16.99
N GLN A 5 -8.43 25.62 16.91
CA GLN A 5 -9.67 26.07 16.28
C GLN A 5 -9.46 26.15 14.76
N ILE A 6 -10.23 25.37 14.01
CA ILE A 6 -10.32 25.50 12.54
C ILE A 6 -11.22 26.70 12.26
N LEU A 7 -10.64 27.79 11.79
CA LEU A 7 -11.38 28.99 11.40
C LEU A 7 -11.80 28.83 9.93
N GLU A 8 -13.04 28.42 9.68
CA GLU A 8 -13.57 28.18 8.32
C GLU A 8 -13.62 29.46 7.46
N ASP A 9 -13.81 30.63 8.09
CA ASP A 9 -14.00 31.93 7.41
C ASP A 9 -12.96 32.98 7.79
N SER A 10 -11.69 32.60 7.95
CA SER A 10 -10.64 33.60 8.19
C SER A 10 -10.22 34.29 6.88
N VAL A 11 -10.25 35.62 6.87
CA VAL A 11 -9.80 36.52 5.77
C VAL A 11 -8.29 36.36 5.47
N ALA A 12 -7.59 35.46 6.15
CA ALA A 12 -6.15 35.22 6.07
C ALA A 12 -5.76 34.00 5.20
N CYS A 13 -6.68 33.47 4.39
CA CYS A 13 -6.36 32.41 3.45
C CYS A 13 -5.75 32.99 2.16
N GLU A 14 -4.48 32.68 1.89
CA GLU A 14 -3.91 32.85 0.56
C GLU A 14 -4.41 31.74 -0.36
N GLU A 15 -5.09 32.10 -1.45
CA GLU A 15 -5.33 31.15 -2.53
C GLU A 15 -3.98 30.77 -3.14
N ALA A 16 -3.55 29.54 -2.86
CA ALA A 16 -2.31 29.01 -3.41
C ALA A 16 -2.47 28.75 -4.92
N ILE A 17 -2.09 29.74 -5.71
CA ILE A 17 -2.04 29.64 -7.18
C ILE A 17 -0.87 28.72 -7.54
N ASN A 18 -1.19 27.59 -8.19
CA ASN A 18 -0.22 26.65 -8.77
C ASN A 18 0.57 25.79 -7.76
N MET A 19 -0.15 24.98 -6.96
CA MET A 19 0.47 23.97 -6.09
C MET A 19 0.98 22.77 -6.88
N ASN A 20 2.26 22.43 -6.69
CA ASN A 20 2.90 21.27 -7.33
C ASN A 20 2.26 19.94 -6.86
N GLY A 21 1.71 19.90 -5.64
CA GLY A 21 1.05 18.72 -5.06
C GLY A 21 1.94 17.88 -4.15
N ASP A 22 3.14 18.37 -3.82
CA ASP A 22 4.00 17.77 -2.80
C ASP A 22 3.39 17.97 -1.40
N ILE A 23 3.30 16.90 -0.62
CA ILE A 23 2.75 16.89 0.74
C ILE A 23 3.82 16.35 1.68
N GLN A 24 4.12 17.10 2.73
CA GLN A 24 5.06 16.70 3.77
C GLN A 24 4.42 16.85 5.14
N PHE A 25 4.48 15.76 5.91
CA PHE A 25 4.17 15.72 7.33
C PHE A 25 5.49 15.60 8.08
N ASP A 26 5.74 16.49 9.03
CA ASP A 26 6.96 16.50 9.84
C ASP A 26 6.61 16.36 11.33
N ASN A 27 7.04 15.24 11.93
CA ASN A 27 6.95 14.98 13.37
C ASN A 27 5.54 15.19 13.96
N ILE A 28 4.52 14.65 13.29
CA ILE A 28 3.13 14.86 13.66
C ILE A 28 2.71 13.95 14.83
N ASP A 29 2.29 14.56 15.93
CA ASP A 29 1.56 13.93 17.03
C ASP A 29 0.07 14.32 16.93
N PHE A 30 -0.83 13.34 16.98
CA PHE A 30 -2.28 13.59 16.89
C PHE A 30 -3.08 12.73 17.87
N ALA A 31 -4.03 13.36 18.56
CA ALA A 31 -5.05 12.71 19.38
C ALA A 31 -6.43 13.30 19.04
N TYR A 32 -7.46 12.48 19.12
CA TYR A 32 -8.83 12.95 18.90
C TYR A 32 -9.32 13.78 20.08
N PRO A 33 -10.10 14.86 19.85
CA PRO A 33 -10.69 15.65 20.94
C PRO A 33 -11.60 14.81 21.86
N ALA A 34 -12.26 13.78 21.32
CA ALA A 34 -13.09 12.87 22.09
C ALA A 34 -12.28 11.96 23.05
N ARG A 35 -10.97 11.79 22.82
CA ARG A 35 -10.04 11.00 23.63
C ARG A 35 -8.64 11.63 23.60
N PRO A 36 -8.45 12.79 24.26
CA PRO A 36 -7.22 13.56 24.17
C PRO A 36 -6.01 12.82 24.76
N ASP A 37 -6.24 11.91 25.71
CA ASP A 37 -5.20 11.14 26.38
C ASP A 37 -4.61 10.00 25.52
N VAL A 38 -5.27 9.69 24.39
CA VAL A 38 -4.85 8.60 23.49
C VAL A 38 -4.30 9.19 22.21
N LEU A 39 -2.97 9.31 22.14
CA LEU A 39 -2.27 9.64 20.90
C LEU A 39 -2.45 8.52 19.88
N VAL A 40 -3.07 8.88 18.75
CA VAL A 40 -3.34 8.03 17.59
C VAL A 40 -2.15 8.05 16.63
N LEU A 41 -1.58 9.23 16.37
CA LEU A 41 -0.32 9.39 15.65
C LEU A 41 0.76 9.84 16.62
N ARG A 42 1.96 9.26 16.48
CA ARG A 42 3.12 9.60 17.29
C ARG A 42 4.32 9.83 16.38
N ASN A 43 4.84 11.05 16.37
CA ASN A 43 6.02 11.49 15.65
C ASN A 43 6.04 10.99 14.18
N LEU A 44 4.91 11.16 13.49
CA LEU A 44 4.76 10.71 12.11
C LEU A 44 5.45 11.71 11.16
N THR A 45 6.42 11.21 10.40
CA THR A 45 7.06 11.95 9.30
C THR A 45 6.83 11.20 8.00
N LEU A 46 6.17 11.85 7.03
CA LEU A 46 5.78 11.27 5.75
C LEU A 46 5.94 12.31 4.64
N THR A 47 6.52 11.91 3.52
CA THR A 47 6.58 12.75 2.31
C THR A 47 5.87 12.02 1.18
N ALA A 48 4.83 12.65 0.62
CA ALA A 48 4.15 12.21 -0.59
C ALA A 48 4.49 13.21 -1.70
N ARG A 49 5.15 12.73 -2.76
CA ARG A 49 5.55 13.59 -3.88
C ARG A 49 4.39 13.82 -4.84
N ALA A 50 4.40 14.98 -5.47
CA ALA A 50 3.52 15.32 -6.56
C ALA A 50 3.54 14.22 -7.65
N ASN A 51 2.36 13.86 -8.15
CA ASN A 51 2.17 12.87 -9.22
C ASN A 51 2.62 11.43 -8.90
N GLU A 52 2.96 11.13 -7.64
CA GLU A 52 3.20 9.77 -7.16
C GLU A 52 2.03 9.27 -6.30
N THR A 53 1.60 8.03 -6.51
CA THR A 53 0.62 7.38 -5.63
C THR A 53 1.33 6.91 -4.37
N THR A 54 1.10 7.58 -3.24
CA THR A 54 1.60 7.15 -1.93
C THR A 54 0.52 6.34 -1.22
N ALA A 55 0.81 5.08 -0.90
CA ALA A 55 -0.10 4.20 -0.17
C ALA A 55 0.36 4.04 1.29
N LEU A 56 -0.56 4.29 2.24
CA LEU A 56 -0.35 4.04 3.65
C LEU A 56 -1.00 2.70 4.04
N VAL A 57 -0.22 1.80 4.63
CA VAL A 57 -0.68 0.48 5.05
C VAL A 57 -0.34 0.28 6.52
N GLY A 58 -1.31 -0.17 7.31
CA GLY A 58 -1.13 -0.44 8.74
C GLY A 58 -1.99 -1.62 9.20
N SER A 59 -1.69 -2.15 10.39
CA SER A 59 -2.59 -3.09 11.07
C SER A 59 -3.80 -2.33 11.61
N SER A 60 -5.00 -2.92 11.58
CA SER A 60 -6.22 -2.29 12.13
C SER A 60 -5.95 -1.72 13.54
N GLY A 61 -6.14 -0.40 13.70
CA GLY A 61 -5.88 0.32 14.96
C GLY A 61 -4.47 0.94 15.13
N SER A 62 -3.56 0.83 14.16
CA SER A 62 -2.20 1.42 14.20
C SER A 62 -2.14 2.95 13.94
N GLY A 63 -3.27 3.65 14.04
CA GLY A 63 -3.36 5.08 13.79
C GLY A 63 -3.57 5.49 12.34
N GLY A 64 -3.49 4.55 11.38
CA GLY A 64 -3.89 4.80 9.98
C GLY A 64 -5.40 4.98 9.77
N TYR A 65 -6.22 4.71 10.79
CA TYR A 65 -7.68 4.69 10.70
C TYR A 65 -8.23 5.71 11.68
N SER A 66 -8.71 6.80 11.14
CA SER A 66 -9.24 7.90 11.91
C SER A 66 -10.33 8.60 11.11
N THR A 67 -10.20 8.69 9.80
CA THR A 67 -11.28 9.13 8.92
C THR A 67 -12.45 8.14 8.94
N LYS A 68 -13.65 8.63 9.24
CA LYS A 68 -14.88 7.84 9.12
C LYS A 68 -15.04 7.41 7.66
N LYS A 69 -15.34 6.13 7.44
CA LYS A 69 -15.75 5.53 6.16
C LYS A 69 -16.87 6.37 5.50
N GLN A 70 -16.49 7.21 4.54
CA GLN A 70 -17.43 8.07 3.79
C GLN A 70 -17.44 7.78 2.29
N ILE A 71 -16.54 6.93 1.78
CA ILE A 71 -16.57 6.55 0.35
C ILE A 71 -17.82 5.71 0.11
N GLY A 72 -18.83 6.31 -0.54
CA GLY A 72 -20.06 5.64 -0.95
C GLY A 72 -21.37 6.26 -0.44
N ILE A 73 -21.33 7.39 0.27
CA ILE A 73 -22.57 8.10 0.61
C ILE A 73 -23.10 8.81 -0.64
N LEU A 74 -24.25 8.33 -1.12
CA LEU A 74 -25.01 8.96 -2.19
C LEU A 74 -26.20 9.73 -1.58
N PHE A 75 -26.49 10.88 -2.18
CA PHE A 75 -27.65 11.68 -1.86
C PHE A 75 -28.89 11.08 -2.52
N ALA A 76 -30.07 11.35 -1.94
CA ALA A 76 -31.37 10.88 -2.41
C ALA A 76 -31.84 11.59 -3.70
N THR A 77 -31.01 11.60 -4.74
CA THR A 77 -31.24 12.23 -6.04
C THR A 77 -30.88 11.27 -7.18
N SER A 78 -30.86 11.73 -8.43
CA SER A 78 -30.43 10.91 -9.56
C SER A 78 -28.92 10.62 -9.51
N ILE A 79 -28.47 9.58 -10.23
CA ILE A 79 -27.04 9.29 -10.41
C ILE A 79 -26.32 10.48 -11.06
N TYR A 80 -26.97 11.12 -12.03
CA TYR A 80 -26.48 12.34 -12.68
C TYR A 80 -26.14 13.44 -11.67
N GLU A 81 -27.10 13.82 -10.84
CA GLU A 81 -26.92 14.88 -9.83
C GLU A 81 -25.90 14.47 -8.76
N ASN A 82 -25.89 13.18 -8.39
CA ASN A 82 -24.89 12.65 -7.49
C ASN A 82 -23.46 12.86 -8.03
N ILE A 83 -23.19 12.64 -9.32
CA ILE A 83 -21.85 12.91 -9.88
C ILE A 83 -21.61 14.41 -10.00
N ARG A 84 -22.62 15.16 -10.45
CA ARG A 84 -22.56 16.62 -10.63
C ARG A 84 -22.22 17.39 -9.35
N PHE A 85 -22.55 16.88 -8.16
CA PHE A 85 -22.12 17.51 -6.90
C PHE A 85 -20.59 17.65 -6.75
N GLY A 86 -19.78 16.92 -7.53
CA GLY A 86 -18.34 17.14 -7.58
C GLY A 86 -17.93 18.45 -8.28
N LYS A 87 -18.73 18.91 -9.25
CA LYS A 87 -18.50 20.11 -10.07
C LYS A 87 -19.85 20.64 -10.58
N GLU A 88 -20.36 21.72 -9.97
CA GLU A 88 -21.72 22.24 -10.23
C GLU A 88 -22.01 22.59 -11.70
N ASN A 89 -20.98 23.07 -12.41
CA ASN A 89 -21.03 23.44 -13.83
C ASN A 89 -20.59 22.33 -14.78
N ALA A 90 -20.52 21.07 -14.32
CA ALA A 90 -20.13 19.95 -15.16
C ALA A 90 -21.16 19.69 -16.27
N THR A 91 -20.67 19.56 -17.50
CA THR A 91 -21.49 19.18 -18.64
C THR A 91 -21.84 17.69 -18.58
N ARG A 92 -22.91 17.29 -19.27
CA ARG A 92 -23.31 15.86 -19.34
C ARG A 92 -22.20 14.97 -19.92
N ILE A 93 -21.41 15.50 -20.86
CA ILE A 93 -20.28 14.79 -21.46
C ILE A 93 -19.19 14.53 -20.42
N GLU A 94 -18.83 15.53 -19.61
CA GLU A 94 -17.83 15.38 -18.54
C GLU A 94 -18.30 14.36 -17.48
N ILE A 95 -19.59 14.37 -17.13
CA ILE A 95 -20.18 13.41 -16.18
C ILE A 95 -20.12 11.99 -16.73
N GLU A 96 -20.45 11.80 -18.01
CA GLU A 96 -20.36 10.49 -18.66
C GLU A 96 -18.91 10.01 -18.77
N GLU A 97 -17.97 10.88 -19.10
CA GLU A 97 -16.53 10.57 -19.12
C GLU A 97 -16.00 10.19 -17.72
N ALA A 98 -16.33 10.96 -16.68
CA ALA A 98 -15.95 10.63 -15.31
C ALA A 98 -16.54 9.28 -14.87
N ALA A 99 -17.77 8.98 -15.28
CA ALA A 99 -18.40 7.69 -15.04
C ALA A 99 -17.74 6.55 -15.83
N ARG A 100 -17.27 6.76 -17.06
CA ARG A 100 -16.47 5.76 -17.80
C ARG A 100 -15.14 5.49 -17.11
N GLN A 101 -14.43 6.54 -16.68
CA GLN A 101 -13.16 6.42 -15.96
C GLN A 101 -13.33 5.66 -14.62
N ALA A 102 -14.43 5.88 -13.93
CA ALA A 102 -14.77 5.13 -12.71
C ALA A 102 -15.38 3.73 -12.99
N ASN A 103 -15.41 3.29 -14.25
CA ASN A 103 -16.04 2.04 -14.70
C ASN A 103 -17.50 1.89 -14.22
N ALA A 104 -18.22 3.01 -14.15
CA ALA A 104 -19.61 3.08 -13.73
C ALA A 104 -20.59 3.14 -14.91
N HIS A 105 -20.14 3.61 -16.07
CA HIS A 105 -20.99 3.85 -17.23
C HIS A 105 -21.82 2.63 -17.65
N ASP A 106 -21.20 1.46 -17.73
CA ASP A 106 -21.83 0.25 -18.28
C ASP A 106 -23.01 -0.22 -17.43
N PHE A 107 -22.87 -0.25 -16.11
CA PHE A 107 -23.96 -0.66 -15.23
C PHE A 107 -25.04 0.43 -15.15
N ILE A 108 -24.66 1.71 -15.18
CA ILE A 108 -25.62 2.82 -15.22
C ILE A 108 -26.50 2.68 -16.46
N MET A 109 -25.93 2.34 -17.63
CA MET A 109 -26.69 2.17 -18.86
C MET A 109 -27.64 0.97 -18.86
N GLN A 110 -27.41 -0.02 -17.98
CA GLN A 110 -28.30 -1.17 -17.80
C GLN A 110 -29.50 -0.84 -16.90
N LEU A 111 -29.48 0.27 -16.15
CA LEU A 111 -30.60 0.70 -15.33
C LEU A 111 -31.76 1.23 -16.19
N PRO A 112 -33.03 1.09 -15.74
CA PRO A 112 -34.20 1.49 -16.53
C PRO A 112 -34.18 2.95 -17.00
N ASN A 113 -33.73 3.85 -16.12
CA ASN A 113 -33.68 5.30 -16.39
C ASN A 113 -32.24 5.82 -16.57
N LYS A 114 -31.26 4.93 -16.73
CA LYS A 114 -29.85 5.28 -16.93
C LYS A 114 -29.34 6.25 -15.85
N TYR A 115 -28.73 7.38 -16.25
CA TYR A 115 -28.24 8.43 -15.35
C TYR A 115 -29.34 9.14 -14.57
N ASP A 116 -30.58 9.10 -15.04
CA ASP A 116 -31.73 9.73 -14.39
C ASP A 116 -32.37 8.81 -13.33
N THR A 117 -31.79 7.62 -13.11
CA THR A 117 -32.21 6.70 -12.03
C THR A 117 -31.97 7.33 -10.66
N VAL A 118 -33.02 7.38 -9.83
CA VAL A 118 -32.97 7.91 -8.46
C VAL A 118 -32.50 6.83 -7.50
N VAL A 119 -31.40 7.06 -6.79
CA VAL A 119 -30.75 6.01 -5.97
C VAL A 119 -31.38 5.82 -4.59
N GLY A 120 -32.24 6.75 -4.17
CA GLY A 120 -32.88 6.76 -2.85
C GLY A 120 -31.94 7.22 -1.72
N GLU A 121 -32.47 7.34 -0.50
CA GLU A 121 -31.69 7.76 0.68
C GLU A 121 -30.51 6.80 0.91
N HIS A 122 -29.29 7.32 1.01
CA HIS A 122 -28.05 6.53 1.14
C HIS A 122 -27.82 5.51 0.01
N GLY A 123 -28.48 5.69 -1.15
CA GLY A 123 -28.28 4.86 -2.34
C GLY A 123 -28.74 3.41 -2.19
N VAL A 124 -29.75 3.10 -1.35
CA VAL A 124 -30.19 1.72 -1.04
C VAL A 124 -30.40 0.83 -2.27
N GLN A 125 -30.71 1.41 -3.44
CA GLN A 125 -30.96 0.67 -4.68
C GLN A 125 -29.69 0.19 -5.41
N LEU A 126 -28.50 0.53 -4.95
CA LEU A 126 -27.22 0.13 -5.53
C LEU A 126 -26.45 -0.80 -4.61
N SER A 127 -25.67 -1.72 -5.18
CA SER A 127 -24.69 -2.52 -4.45
C SER A 127 -23.56 -1.65 -3.88
N GLY A 128 -22.82 -2.16 -2.88
CA GLY A 128 -21.70 -1.43 -2.27
C GLY A 128 -20.66 -0.96 -3.30
N GLY A 129 -20.29 -1.83 -4.24
CA GLY A 129 -19.33 -1.50 -5.30
C GLY A 129 -19.85 -0.50 -6.33
N GLU A 130 -21.14 -0.53 -6.67
CA GLU A 130 -21.76 0.49 -7.53
C GLU A 130 -21.78 1.86 -6.86
N LYS A 131 -22.13 1.94 -5.57
CA LYS A 131 -22.08 3.20 -4.80
C LYS A 131 -20.67 3.79 -4.79
N GLN A 132 -19.66 2.95 -4.61
CA GLN A 132 -18.27 3.39 -4.61
C GLN A 132 -17.84 3.89 -5.99
N ARG A 133 -18.21 3.22 -7.08
CA ARG A 133 -17.91 3.69 -8.44
C ARG A 133 -18.60 5.02 -8.77
N VAL A 134 -19.84 5.24 -8.32
CA VAL A 134 -20.52 6.54 -8.46
C VAL A 134 -19.84 7.63 -7.63
N ALA A 135 -19.44 7.32 -6.39
CA ALA A 135 -18.70 8.25 -5.53
C ALA A 135 -17.31 8.58 -6.12
N LEU A 136 -16.65 7.61 -6.74
CA LEU A 136 -15.39 7.82 -7.46
C LEU A 136 -15.60 8.74 -8.67
N ALA A 137 -16.64 8.50 -9.48
CA ALA A 137 -16.98 9.39 -10.59
C ALA A 137 -17.24 10.84 -10.12
N ARG A 138 -17.91 11.03 -8.98
CA ARG A 138 -18.09 12.34 -8.33
C ARG A 138 -16.76 12.99 -7.95
N ALA A 139 -15.79 12.22 -7.47
CA ALA A 139 -14.46 12.78 -7.18
C ALA A 139 -13.72 13.17 -8.47
N LEU A 140 -13.77 12.32 -9.50
CA LEU A 140 -13.04 12.52 -10.76
C LEU A 140 -13.57 13.68 -11.60
N VAL A 141 -14.87 13.98 -11.56
CA VAL A 141 -15.42 15.12 -12.33
C VAL A 141 -14.84 16.46 -11.88
N LYS A 142 -14.35 16.54 -10.64
CA LYS A 142 -13.70 17.73 -10.08
C LYS A 142 -12.26 17.93 -10.58
N GLN A 143 -11.62 16.87 -11.09
CA GLN A 143 -10.20 16.86 -11.48
C GLN A 143 -9.29 17.35 -10.33
N PRO A 144 -9.28 16.67 -9.18
CA PRO A 144 -8.58 17.14 -8.00
C PRO A 144 -7.05 17.02 -8.16
N ALA A 145 -6.32 18.02 -7.65
CA ALA A 145 -4.85 17.97 -7.59
C ALA A 145 -4.33 16.97 -6.54
N LEU A 146 -5.17 16.59 -5.57
CA LEU A 146 -4.90 15.60 -4.52
C LEU A 146 -6.13 14.71 -4.36
N LEU A 147 -5.97 13.41 -4.56
CA LEU A 147 -7.01 12.41 -4.36
C LEU A 147 -6.68 11.55 -3.13
N LEU A 148 -7.56 11.56 -2.15
CA LEU A 148 -7.45 10.73 -0.94
C LEU A 148 -8.43 9.56 -1.04
N LEU A 149 -7.92 8.34 -0.86
CA LEU A 149 -8.68 7.11 -1.01
C LEU A 149 -8.61 6.31 0.30
N ASP A 150 -9.64 6.46 1.12
CA ASP A 150 -9.74 5.79 2.41
C ASP A 150 -10.54 4.48 2.29
N GLU A 151 -9.86 3.35 2.51
CA GLU A 151 -10.46 2.01 2.44
C GLU A 151 -11.34 1.76 1.20
N ALA A 152 -10.91 2.25 0.03
CA ALA A 152 -11.71 2.24 -1.19
C ALA A 152 -12.20 0.83 -1.61
N THR A 153 -11.57 -0.25 -1.13
CA THR A 153 -12.00 -1.63 -1.40
C THR A 153 -12.61 -2.41 -0.24
N SER A 154 -12.71 -1.84 0.97
CA SER A 154 -13.12 -2.61 2.17
C SER A 154 -14.59 -3.03 2.21
N ALA A 155 -15.42 -2.57 1.27
CA ALA A 155 -16.86 -2.84 1.21
C ALA A 155 -17.30 -3.71 0.01
N LEU A 156 -16.36 -4.22 -0.79
CA LEU A 156 -16.68 -4.97 -2.01
C LEU A 156 -16.60 -6.49 -1.82
N ASP A 157 -17.40 -7.19 -2.62
CA ASP A 157 -17.27 -8.60 -2.95
C ASP A 157 -16.09 -8.84 -3.92
N ASN A 158 -15.42 -9.99 -3.80
CA ASN A 158 -14.18 -10.33 -4.53
C ASN A 158 -14.26 -10.14 -6.07
N ALA A 159 -15.44 -10.27 -6.68
CA ALA A 159 -15.64 -10.09 -8.12
C ALA A 159 -15.62 -8.60 -8.50
N ASN A 160 -16.26 -7.74 -7.72
CA ASN A 160 -16.31 -6.29 -7.98
C ASN A 160 -15.05 -5.56 -7.52
N GLU A 161 -14.30 -6.10 -6.55
CA GLU A 161 -13.06 -5.49 -6.08
C GLU A 161 -12.05 -5.32 -7.22
N ARG A 162 -11.91 -6.32 -8.11
CA ARG A 162 -11.02 -6.23 -9.28
C ARG A 162 -11.44 -5.12 -10.26
N ILE A 163 -12.74 -4.96 -10.45
CA ILE A 163 -13.32 -3.94 -11.35
C ILE A 163 -13.07 -2.54 -10.79
N VAL A 164 -13.23 -2.35 -9.48
CA VAL A 164 -12.95 -1.07 -8.82
C VAL A 164 -11.46 -0.77 -8.75
N GLN A 165 -10.62 -1.76 -8.46
CA GLN A 165 -9.16 -1.60 -8.49
C GLN A 165 -8.66 -1.21 -9.88
N GLU A 166 -9.20 -1.82 -10.93
CA GLU A 166 -8.86 -1.44 -12.31
C GLU A 166 -9.30 -0.01 -12.62
N ALA A 167 -10.53 0.38 -12.23
CA ALA A 167 -11.02 1.74 -12.39
C ALA A 167 -10.17 2.77 -11.62
N LEU A 168 -9.73 2.44 -10.40
CA LEU A 168 -8.87 3.27 -9.57
C LEU A 168 -7.49 3.45 -10.22
N ASN A 169 -6.90 2.36 -10.70
CA ASN A 169 -5.62 2.39 -11.42
C ASN A 169 -5.72 3.21 -12.70
N GLN A 170 -6.79 3.04 -13.47
CA GLN A 170 -7.01 3.82 -14.69
C GLN A 170 -7.24 5.30 -14.38
N ALA A 171 -8.00 5.63 -13.33
CA ALA A 171 -8.21 6.99 -12.89
C ALA A 171 -6.90 7.67 -12.46
N CYS A 172 -6.10 7.01 -11.60
CA CYS A 172 -4.78 7.51 -11.20
C CYS A 172 -3.84 7.68 -12.39
N LYS A 173 -3.79 6.69 -13.30
CA LYS A 173 -2.98 6.77 -14.52
C LYS A 173 -3.43 7.91 -15.45
N ALA A 174 -4.74 8.09 -15.64
CA ALA A 174 -5.30 9.15 -16.46
C ALA A 174 -5.02 10.54 -15.89
N GLU A 175 -5.02 10.69 -14.55
CA GLU A 175 -4.64 11.91 -13.85
C GLU A 175 -3.15 12.24 -14.07
N CYS A 176 -2.26 11.26 -13.89
CA CYS A 176 -0.83 11.42 -14.14
C CYS A 176 -0.53 11.72 -15.63
N ALA A 177 -1.21 11.03 -16.56
CA ALA A 177 -1.03 11.21 -18.00
C ALA A 177 -1.49 12.60 -18.47
N ARG A 178 -2.64 13.09 -17.98
CA ARG A 178 -3.16 14.43 -18.30
C ARG A 178 -2.20 15.55 -17.91
N ARG A 179 -1.44 15.40 -16.82
CA ARG A 179 -0.58 16.46 -16.29
C ARG A 179 0.80 16.52 -16.94
N HIS A 180 1.30 15.41 -17.50
CA HIS A 180 2.69 15.34 -17.99
C HIS A 180 2.91 14.81 -19.41
N GLY A 181 1.87 14.44 -20.18
CA GLY A 181 2.06 14.02 -21.58
C GLY A 181 3.08 12.90 -21.77
N TYR A 182 3.21 12.01 -20.78
CA TYR A 182 4.21 10.95 -20.80
C TYR A 182 3.73 9.76 -21.62
N LYS A 183 4.57 9.32 -22.55
CA LYS A 183 4.49 8.03 -23.24
C LYS A 183 4.77 6.91 -22.24
N GLU A 184 4.07 5.79 -22.38
CA GLU A 184 4.40 4.52 -21.71
C GLU A 184 5.91 4.28 -21.73
N LEU A 185 6.52 4.31 -20.55
CA LEU A 185 7.75 3.58 -20.31
C LEU A 185 7.33 2.12 -20.17
N ASP A 186 7.28 1.43 -21.30
CA ASP A 186 7.48 -0.02 -21.34
C ASP A 186 8.91 -0.26 -20.84
N ASP A 187 9.07 -0.44 -19.53
CA ASP A 187 10.37 -0.76 -18.94
C ASP A 187 10.37 -2.11 -18.20
N GLU A 188 11.32 -2.93 -18.65
CA GLU A 188 11.96 -4.08 -18.00
C GLU A 188 11.27 -5.44 -17.93
N ASP A 189 11.14 -6.09 -19.09
CA ASP A 189 10.73 -7.49 -19.24
C ASP A 189 11.75 -8.57 -18.76
N LYS A 190 12.80 -8.20 -18.00
CA LYS A 190 13.79 -9.17 -17.49
C LYS A 190 13.56 -9.59 -16.03
N TYR A 191 13.05 -8.69 -15.19
CA TYR A 191 12.75 -8.97 -13.78
C TYR A 191 11.26 -9.26 -13.53
N THR A 192 10.40 -9.00 -14.52
CA THR A 192 8.95 -9.19 -14.45
C THR A 192 8.54 -10.66 -14.37
N ALA A 193 9.18 -11.57 -15.11
CA ALA A 193 8.74 -12.98 -15.14
C ALA A 193 8.85 -13.68 -13.77
N PHE A 194 9.98 -13.52 -13.07
CA PHE A 194 10.15 -14.07 -11.72
C PHE A 194 9.28 -13.32 -10.70
N ALA A 195 9.14 -12.00 -10.82
CA ALA A 195 8.27 -11.22 -9.94
C ALA A 195 6.78 -11.62 -10.10
N VAL A 196 6.31 -11.80 -11.34
CA VAL A 196 4.95 -12.24 -11.68
C VAL A 196 4.71 -13.69 -11.27
N SER A 197 5.70 -14.57 -11.44
CA SER A 197 5.62 -15.95 -10.94
C SER A 197 5.54 -15.98 -9.41
N GLY A 198 6.36 -15.16 -8.73
CA GLY A 198 6.35 -15.00 -7.28
C GLY A 198 5.01 -14.47 -6.75
N SER A 199 4.42 -13.46 -7.39
CA SER A 199 3.12 -12.93 -6.97
C SER A 199 1.98 -13.95 -7.16
N LYS A 200 1.95 -14.68 -8.28
CA LYS A 200 0.99 -15.77 -8.52
C LYS A 200 1.16 -16.92 -7.52
N LEU A 201 2.40 -17.25 -7.15
CA LEU A 201 2.68 -18.24 -6.12
C LEU A 201 2.14 -17.80 -4.75
N THR A 202 2.36 -16.54 -4.37
CA THR A 202 1.86 -15.97 -3.11
C THR A 202 0.33 -15.92 -3.06
N GLU A 203 -0.33 -15.57 -4.17
CA GLU A 203 -1.80 -15.63 -4.28
C GLU A 203 -2.31 -17.05 -3.99
N ARG A 204 -1.68 -18.07 -4.60
CA ARG A 204 -2.03 -19.49 -4.38
C ARG A 204 -1.78 -19.95 -2.95
N ILE A 205 -0.64 -19.58 -2.36
CA ILE A 205 -0.29 -19.93 -0.98
C ILE A 205 -1.31 -19.33 -0.02
N ARG A 206 -1.66 -18.04 -0.20
CA ARG A 206 -2.67 -17.36 0.63
C ARG A 206 -4.04 -18.00 0.48
N ALA A 207 -4.48 -18.26 -0.75
CA ALA A 207 -5.77 -18.90 -1.00
C ALA A 207 -5.86 -20.30 -0.39
N ASN A 208 -4.82 -21.13 -0.56
CA ASN A 208 -4.78 -22.47 0.02
C ASN A 208 -4.67 -22.44 1.54
N ALA A 209 -3.84 -21.57 2.12
CA ALA A 209 -3.71 -21.42 3.56
C ALA A 209 -5.04 -20.96 4.20
N PHE A 210 -5.72 -19.99 3.57
CA PHE A 210 -7.03 -19.53 4.00
C PHE A 210 -8.09 -20.64 3.91
N ALA A 211 -8.12 -21.38 2.81
CA ALA A 211 -9.03 -22.53 2.65
C ALA A 211 -8.79 -23.62 3.71
N HIS A 212 -7.54 -23.87 4.11
CA HIS A 212 -7.22 -24.82 5.18
C HIS A 212 -7.56 -24.26 6.57
N LEU A 213 -7.37 -22.96 6.80
CA LEU A 213 -7.79 -22.29 8.04
C LEU A 213 -9.30 -22.41 8.26
N LEU A 214 -10.11 -22.20 7.22
CA LEU A 214 -11.57 -22.33 7.31
C LEU A 214 -12.06 -23.76 7.58
N ARG A 215 -11.21 -24.78 7.37
CA ARG A 215 -11.53 -26.18 7.65
C ARG A 215 -11.09 -26.63 9.04
N GLN A 216 -10.44 -25.76 9.82
CA GLN A 216 -10.00 -26.11 11.17
C GLN A 216 -11.15 -26.15 12.16
N GLU A 217 -11.00 -27.01 13.16
CA GLU A 217 -11.94 -27.13 14.27
C GLU A 217 -11.95 -25.86 15.12
N ILE A 218 -13.08 -25.56 15.78
CA ILE A 218 -13.24 -24.36 16.61
C ILE A 218 -12.19 -24.31 17.73
N ALA A 219 -11.80 -25.47 18.28
CA ALA A 219 -10.75 -25.60 19.30
C ALA A 219 -9.36 -25.12 18.83
N PHE A 220 -9.11 -25.05 17.52
CA PHE A 220 -7.89 -24.44 16.97
C PHE A 220 -7.85 -22.94 17.22
N PHE A 221 -9.01 -22.26 17.11
CA PHE A 221 -9.16 -20.81 17.27
C PHE A 221 -9.25 -20.38 18.74
N ASP A 222 -9.55 -21.31 19.65
CA ASP A 222 -9.61 -21.04 21.10
C ASP A 222 -8.23 -20.84 21.74
N ARG A 223 -7.13 -21.18 21.04
CA ARG A 223 -5.76 -20.98 21.53
C ARG A 223 -5.33 -19.52 21.39
N LEU A 224 -4.76 -18.94 22.45
CA LEU A 224 -4.25 -17.55 22.47
C LEU A 224 -3.23 -17.26 21.34
N GLU A 225 -2.44 -18.26 20.95
CA GLU A 225 -1.47 -18.17 19.84
C GLU A 225 -2.13 -18.03 18.45
N ASN A 226 -3.36 -18.53 18.31
CA ASN A 226 -4.14 -18.55 17.07
C ASN A 226 -5.23 -17.48 17.06
N SER A 227 -5.00 -16.37 17.77
CA SER A 227 -5.87 -15.20 17.66
C SER A 227 -6.01 -14.75 16.20
N SER A 228 -7.14 -14.14 15.88
CA SER A 228 -7.41 -13.62 14.53
C SER A 228 -6.30 -12.70 14.02
N GLY A 229 -5.72 -11.87 14.89
CA GLY A 229 -4.57 -11.02 14.58
C GLY A 229 -3.29 -11.79 14.27
N ALA A 230 -2.97 -12.83 15.03
CA ALA A 230 -1.79 -13.67 14.80
C ALA A 230 -1.90 -14.46 13.48
N ILE A 231 -3.08 -14.99 13.17
CA ILE A 231 -3.35 -15.71 11.91
C ILE A 231 -3.26 -14.75 10.72
N CYS A 232 -3.86 -13.57 10.82
CA CYS A 232 -3.80 -12.56 9.76
C CYS A 232 -2.36 -12.08 9.49
N ASN A 233 -1.57 -11.90 10.56
CA ASN A 233 -0.16 -11.57 10.45
C ASN A 233 0.60 -12.68 9.72
N ARG A 234 0.48 -13.95 10.14
CA ARG A 234 1.12 -15.09 9.46
C ARG A 234 0.73 -15.19 7.98
N LEU A 235 -0.56 -15.07 7.67
CA LEU A 235 -1.07 -15.14 6.29
C LEU A 235 -0.52 -14.01 5.41
N SER A 236 -0.24 -12.83 5.99
CA SER A 236 0.27 -11.67 5.28
C SER A 236 1.80 -11.64 5.21
N SER A 237 2.48 -11.70 6.37
CA SER A 237 3.93 -11.62 6.57
C SER A 237 4.66 -12.81 5.96
N ASP A 238 4.28 -14.04 6.32
CA ASP A 238 5.05 -15.22 5.93
C ASP A 238 4.91 -15.47 4.42
N ALA A 239 3.72 -15.21 3.88
CA ALA A 239 3.46 -15.26 2.45
C ALA A 239 4.24 -14.18 1.66
N LEU A 240 4.45 -12.99 2.25
CA LEU A 240 5.26 -11.94 1.65
C LEU A 240 6.76 -12.29 1.69
N ALA A 241 7.24 -12.87 2.78
CA ALA A 241 8.61 -13.36 2.88
C ALA A 241 8.90 -14.42 1.79
N ILE A 242 7.96 -15.34 1.57
CA ILE A 242 8.06 -16.33 0.49
C ILE A 242 8.07 -15.66 -0.89
N GLN A 243 7.24 -14.64 -1.12
CA GLN A 243 7.21 -13.88 -2.38
C GLN A 243 8.58 -13.25 -2.71
N GLN A 244 9.20 -12.61 -1.72
CA GLN A 244 10.48 -11.93 -1.90
C GLN A 244 11.62 -12.91 -2.18
N MET A 245 11.55 -14.09 -1.55
CA MET A 245 12.53 -15.15 -1.80
C MET A 245 12.36 -15.79 -3.19
N ALA A 246 11.13 -16.06 -3.61
CA ALA A 246 10.85 -16.75 -4.88
C ALA A 246 10.86 -15.83 -6.11
N GLY A 247 10.63 -14.52 -5.94
CA GLY A 247 10.57 -13.56 -7.04
C GLY A 247 11.94 -12.95 -7.36
N ALA A 248 12.15 -11.71 -6.88
CA ALA A 248 13.29 -10.88 -7.27
C ALA A 248 14.66 -11.48 -6.86
N ARG A 249 14.73 -12.17 -5.71
CA ARG A 249 16.01 -12.73 -5.24
C ARG A 249 16.51 -13.89 -6.10
N LEU A 250 15.63 -14.73 -6.63
CA LEU A 250 16.05 -15.83 -7.52
C LEU A 250 16.67 -15.29 -8.81
N GLY A 251 16.09 -14.23 -9.39
CA GLY A 251 16.65 -13.58 -10.59
C GLY A 251 18.08 -13.09 -10.34
N ILE A 252 18.29 -12.34 -9.25
CA ILE A 252 19.61 -11.82 -8.87
C ILE A 252 20.62 -12.95 -8.62
N VAL A 253 20.19 -14.05 -7.98
CA VAL A 253 21.07 -15.20 -7.71
C VAL A 253 21.45 -15.91 -9.01
N CYS A 254 20.50 -16.14 -9.91
CA CYS A 254 20.78 -16.73 -11.22
C CYS A 254 21.75 -15.87 -12.04
N GLU A 255 21.52 -14.55 -12.04
CA GLU A 255 22.40 -13.57 -12.70
C GLU A 255 23.81 -13.61 -12.11
N SER A 256 23.93 -13.60 -10.78
CA SER A 256 25.23 -13.66 -10.09
C SER A 256 26.02 -14.92 -10.42
N ILE A 257 25.34 -16.08 -10.48
CA ILE A 257 25.96 -17.36 -10.85
C ILE A 257 26.43 -17.34 -12.31
N ALA A 258 25.59 -16.84 -13.22
CA ALA A 258 25.94 -16.74 -14.63
C ALA A 258 27.12 -15.80 -14.87
N MET A 259 27.10 -14.62 -14.23
CA MET A 259 28.16 -13.62 -14.32
C MET A 259 29.48 -14.15 -13.76
N PHE A 260 29.43 -14.80 -12.59
CA PHE A 260 30.62 -15.44 -12.01
C PHE A 260 31.16 -16.57 -12.89
N GLY A 261 30.29 -17.44 -13.41
CA GLY A 261 30.69 -18.56 -14.26
C GLY A 261 31.36 -18.11 -15.55
N ILE A 262 30.75 -17.15 -16.26
CA ILE A 262 31.31 -16.58 -17.49
C ILE A 262 32.64 -15.87 -17.19
N GLY A 263 32.68 -15.05 -16.14
CA GLY A 263 33.89 -14.34 -15.72
C GLY A 263 35.04 -15.28 -15.38
N PHE A 264 34.76 -16.36 -14.64
CA PHE A 264 35.75 -17.37 -14.28
C PHE A 264 36.30 -18.11 -15.51
N VAL A 265 35.43 -18.54 -16.42
CA VAL A 265 35.83 -19.22 -17.65
C VAL A 265 36.73 -18.32 -18.49
N LEU A 266 36.33 -17.06 -18.72
CA LEU A 266 37.15 -16.10 -19.46
C LEU A 266 38.50 -15.85 -18.79
N ALA A 267 38.52 -15.70 -17.46
CA ALA A 267 39.76 -15.44 -16.75
C ALA A 267 40.76 -16.60 -16.85
N VAL A 268 40.28 -17.86 -16.79
CA VAL A 268 41.14 -19.05 -16.97
C VAL A 268 41.64 -19.17 -18.41
N LEU A 269 40.81 -18.83 -19.41
CA LEU A 269 41.19 -18.87 -20.83
C LEU A 269 42.28 -17.84 -21.18
N PHE A 270 42.21 -16.62 -20.64
CA PHE A 270 43.19 -15.57 -20.92
C PHE A 270 44.52 -15.79 -20.19
N SER A 271 44.47 -16.15 -18.90
CA SER A 271 45.68 -16.32 -18.10
C SER A 271 45.43 -17.16 -16.85
N TRP A 272 45.70 -18.47 -16.94
CA TRP A 272 45.52 -19.40 -15.82
C TRP A 272 46.43 -19.12 -14.60
N GLN A 273 47.57 -18.46 -14.80
CA GLN A 273 48.51 -18.13 -13.71
C GLN A 273 47.99 -17.00 -12.82
N LEU A 274 47.44 -15.94 -13.41
CA LEU A 274 46.89 -14.79 -12.66
C LEU A 274 45.60 -15.17 -11.93
N THR A 275 44.78 -16.06 -12.51
CA THR A 275 43.54 -16.52 -11.86
C THR A 275 43.77 -17.36 -10.62
N LEU A 276 44.81 -18.20 -10.59
CA LEU A 276 45.15 -18.98 -9.39
C LEU A 276 45.58 -18.08 -8.22
N ILE A 277 46.36 -17.03 -8.50
CA ILE A 277 46.76 -16.05 -7.49
C ILE A 277 45.53 -15.28 -6.99
N ALA A 278 44.67 -14.81 -7.91
CA ALA A 278 43.43 -14.12 -7.56
C ALA A 278 42.49 -15.00 -6.72
N LEU A 279 42.38 -16.29 -7.04
CA LEU A 279 41.56 -17.24 -6.29
C LEU A 279 42.07 -17.39 -4.85
N CYS A 280 43.38 -17.51 -4.65
CA CYS A 280 44.00 -17.59 -3.33
C CYS A 280 43.69 -16.33 -2.48
N TYR A 281 43.78 -15.15 -3.10
CA TYR A 281 43.42 -13.89 -2.45
C TYR A 281 41.93 -13.83 -2.09
N ILE A 282 41.03 -14.21 -2.99
CA ILE A 282 39.58 -14.27 -2.74
C ILE A 282 39.27 -15.20 -1.56
N VAL A 283 39.87 -16.39 -1.50
CA VAL A 283 39.68 -17.33 -0.39
C VAL A 283 40.16 -16.70 0.94
N SER A 284 41.29 -16.00 0.94
CA SER A 284 41.78 -15.32 2.14
C SER A 284 40.80 -14.24 2.65
N LEU A 285 40.20 -13.47 1.74
CA LEU A 285 39.17 -12.47 2.07
C LEU A 285 37.91 -13.13 2.65
N PHE A 286 37.47 -14.26 2.10
CA PHE A 286 36.32 -15.00 2.63
C PHE A 286 36.57 -15.50 4.05
N VAL A 287 37.78 -15.98 4.37
CA VAL A 287 38.14 -16.41 5.73
C VAL A 287 38.10 -15.22 6.69
N LEU A 288 38.69 -14.08 6.31
CA LEU A 288 38.66 -12.86 7.12
C LEU A 288 37.22 -12.37 7.37
N ALA A 289 36.38 -12.35 6.33
CA ALA A 289 34.98 -11.97 6.45
C ALA A 289 34.19 -12.93 7.35
N PHE A 290 34.44 -14.25 7.24
CA PHE A 290 33.80 -15.25 8.10
C PHE A 290 34.16 -15.04 9.58
N ILE A 291 35.44 -14.79 9.87
CA ILE A 291 35.91 -14.48 11.22
C ILE A 291 35.22 -13.21 11.74
N GLN A 292 35.15 -12.16 10.92
CA GLN A 292 34.49 -10.91 11.28
C GLN A 292 33.00 -11.13 11.63
N ILE A 293 32.24 -11.85 10.79
CA ILE A 293 30.81 -12.13 11.02
C ILE A 293 30.61 -12.91 12.32
N ARG A 294 31.44 -13.93 12.56
CA ARG A 294 31.40 -14.72 13.81
C ARG A 294 31.72 -13.86 15.03
N TRP A 295 32.69 -12.97 14.91
CA TRP A 295 33.06 -12.04 15.97
C TRP A 295 31.91 -11.08 16.29
N GLN A 296 31.28 -10.50 15.27
CA GLN A 296 30.12 -9.61 15.41
C GLN A 296 28.92 -10.33 16.06
N ALA A 297 28.62 -11.55 15.63
CA ALA A 297 27.53 -12.34 16.22
C ALA A 297 27.79 -12.64 17.71
N LEU A 298 29.05 -12.87 18.09
CA LEU A 298 29.43 -13.13 19.48
C LEU A 298 29.34 -11.88 20.35
N LEU A 299 29.74 -10.71 19.81
CA LEU A 299 29.58 -9.42 20.47
C LEU A 299 28.10 -9.05 20.68
N ASN A 300 27.25 -9.30 19.67
CA ASN A 300 25.82 -9.04 19.79
C ASN A 300 25.19 -9.89 20.91
N LYS A 301 25.48 -11.19 20.94
CA LYS A 301 25.02 -12.07 22.03
C LYS A 301 25.48 -11.59 23.42
N ARG A 302 26.73 -11.14 23.54
CA ARG A 302 27.23 -10.59 24.82
C ARG A 302 26.51 -9.30 25.20
N SER A 303 26.25 -8.43 24.23
CA SER A 303 25.54 -7.16 24.44
C SER A 303 24.11 -7.41 24.91
N ASP A 304 23.40 -8.36 24.28
CA ASP A 304 22.03 -8.74 24.67
C ASP A 304 21.98 -9.31 26.10
N CYS A 305 22.95 -10.14 26.49
CA CYS A 305 23.03 -10.65 27.86
C CYS A 305 23.27 -9.55 28.90
N ILE A 306 24.12 -8.57 28.60
CA ILE A 306 24.42 -7.45 29.52
C ILE A 306 23.19 -6.54 29.66
N LEU A 307 22.51 -6.22 28.55
CA LEU A 307 21.29 -5.42 28.57
C LEU A 307 20.14 -6.15 29.28
N GLY A 308 20.01 -7.47 29.07
CA GLY A 308 19.05 -8.31 29.79
C GLY A 308 19.32 -8.33 31.30
N ALA A 309 20.58 -8.48 31.71
CA ALA A 309 20.97 -8.41 33.12
C ALA A 309 20.66 -7.03 33.72
N ALA A 310 20.97 -5.94 33.02
CA ALA A 310 20.67 -4.57 33.46
C ALA A 310 19.15 -4.32 33.63
N SER A 311 18.31 -4.87 32.74
CA SER A 311 16.84 -4.73 32.80
C SER A 311 16.19 -5.48 33.97
N SER A 312 16.88 -6.46 34.57
CA SER A 312 16.39 -7.24 35.70
C SER A 312 16.70 -6.63 37.08
N VAL A 313 17.54 -5.59 37.13
CA VAL A 313 17.80 -4.82 38.35
C VAL A 313 16.71 -3.76 38.50
N ARG A 314 15.66 -4.05 39.30
CA ARG A 314 14.67 -3.03 39.69
C ARG A 314 15.36 -1.91 40.47
N PRO A 315 15.04 -0.62 40.23
CA PRO A 315 15.54 0.46 41.06
C PRO A 315 14.85 0.39 42.43
N THR A 316 15.60 0.05 43.46
CA THR A 316 15.20 0.20 44.87
C THR A 316 15.22 1.69 45.22
N PHE A 317 14.19 2.42 44.81
CA PHE A 317 13.92 3.73 45.39
C PHE A 317 13.41 3.51 46.82
N ARG A 318 14.29 3.70 47.79
CA ARG A 318 13.90 3.99 49.17
C ARG A 318 13.43 5.45 49.22
N LEU A 319 12.14 5.65 49.48
CA LEU A 319 11.64 6.86 50.14
C LEU A 319 11.84 6.69 51.65
#